data_AF-A0A9D8BSK8-F1
#
_entry.id   AF-A0A9D8BSK8-F1
#
_cell.length_a   1.000
_cell.length_b   1.000
_cell.length_c   1.000
_cell.angle_alpha   90.00
_cell.angle_beta   90.00
_cell.angle_gamma   90.00
#
_symmetry.space_group_name_H-M   'P 1'
#
loop_
_entity.id
_entity.type
_entity.pdbx_description
1 polymer ?
#
loop_
_entity_poly.entity_id
_entity_poly.type
_entity_poly.pdbx_seq_one_letter_code
_entity_poly.pdbx_strand_id
1 'polypeptide(L)'
;GVGRIDRGFPGFPESELKQWLRVTKEIIHPNFDLTPEMLTHTRVVDLKTWQLTEEWEQGEWVDPPVEKLTEYITTAMQLLKNVGIACDGVTSPGAFGKRKEEAYARAVLDAAMAVNNNPRPFYFLHLDTDKMPSIPIWHAQKDKGIAIASIVSCAGDWFGATGWDKSDADLFITRDLQGGRVPAVLKKELPCVLVGHWPCFYTNGQIGFKVLKEVKSRLDAYDPDKTKTIWMKNSEIGRYWMARELSDIAVEKGQIKINTQFPATDFTLSLDAPAKRIVAGGRELRPVRSRRDFRSGTFLVEGKQTFVAFDLPLGETALALTA
;
A
#
# COMPACT_ATOMS: atom_id res chain seq x y z
N GLY A 1 8.04 -1.82 -24.12
CA GLY A 1 7.25 -2.44 -25.21
C GLY A 1 6.75 -1.37 -26.15
N VAL A 2 6.34 -1.72 -27.38
CA VAL A 2 5.89 -0.74 -28.41
C VAL A 2 4.39 -0.47 -28.42
N GLY A 3 3.61 -1.15 -27.57
CA GLY A 3 2.17 -0.93 -27.46
C GLY A 3 1.79 -0.08 -26.25
N ARG A 4 0.63 0.57 -26.35
CA ARG A 4 0.04 1.34 -25.25
C ARG A 4 -1.24 0.65 -24.80
N ILE A 5 -1.41 0.50 -23.50
CA ILE A 5 -2.57 -0.14 -22.89
C ILE A 5 -3.90 0.49 -23.35
N ASP A 6 -3.91 1.79 -23.65
CA ASP A 6 -5.10 2.53 -24.09
C ASP A 6 -5.37 2.52 -25.59
N ARG A 7 -4.45 1.94 -26.38
CA ARG A 7 -4.57 1.85 -27.86
C ARG A 7 -4.50 0.42 -28.40
N GLY A 8 -3.94 -0.51 -27.63
CA GLY A 8 -3.64 -1.87 -28.08
C GLY A 8 -2.15 -2.12 -28.28
N PHE A 9 -1.85 -3.40 -28.52
CA PHE A 9 -0.49 -3.89 -28.74
C PHE A 9 -0.35 -4.33 -30.20
N PRO A 10 0.53 -3.69 -30.99
CA PRO A 10 0.75 -4.09 -32.38
C PRO A 10 1.10 -5.58 -32.48
N GLY A 11 0.42 -6.30 -33.36
CA GLY A 11 0.61 -7.75 -33.55
C GLY A 11 -0.23 -8.65 -32.64
N PHE A 12 -1.02 -8.09 -31.71
CA PHE A 12 -1.89 -8.85 -30.82
C PHE A 12 -3.38 -8.52 -31.05
N PRO A 13 -4.29 -9.51 -30.96
CA PRO A 13 -5.72 -9.26 -31.05
C PRO A 13 -6.23 -8.32 -29.95
N GLU A 14 -7.10 -7.38 -30.32
CA GLU A 14 -7.73 -6.46 -29.35
C GLU A 14 -8.53 -7.23 -28.27
N SER A 15 -9.07 -8.40 -28.62
CA SER A 15 -9.78 -9.28 -27.68
C SER A 15 -8.92 -9.76 -26.52
N GLU A 16 -7.62 -9.99 -26.73
CA GLU A 16 -6.71 -10.42 -25.66
C GLU A 16 -6.51 -9.30 -24.63
N LEU A 17 -6.29 -8.07 -25.11
CA LEU A 17 -6.20 -6.90 -24.23
C LEU A 17 -7.51 -6.69 -23.45
N LYS A 18 -8.66 -6.79 -24.12
CA LYS A 18 -9.98 -6.68 -23.46
C LYS A 18 -10.15 -7.73 -22.37
N GLN A 19 -9.78 -8.97 -22.64
CA GLN A 19 -9.87 -10.06 -21.66
C GLN A 19 -8.91 -9.82 -20.48
N TRP A 20 -7.69 -9.38 -20.75
CA TRP A 20 -6.71 -9.07 -19.70
C TRP A 20 -7.20 -7.91 -18.83
N LEU A 21 -7.70 -6.81 -19.41
CA LEU A 21 -8.27 -5.69 -18.65
C LEU A 21 -9.47 -6.11 -17.80
N ARG A 22 -10.29 -7.03 -18.32
CA ARG A 22 -11.41 -7.60 -17.56
C ARG A 22 -10.91 -8.34 -16.32
N VAL A 23 -9.97 -9.28 -16.48
CA VAL A 23 -9.38 -10.03 -15.35
C VAL A 23 -8.72 -9.08 -14.35
N THR A 24 -7.93 -8.13 -14.85
CA THR A 24 -7.23 -7.15 -14.01
C THR A 24 -8.21 -6.34 -13.16
N LYS A 25 -9.34 -5.90 -13.72
CA LYS A 25 -10.35 -5.13 -12.98
C LYS A 25 -11.25 -5.96 -12.08
N GLU A 26 -11.71 -7.12 -12.55
CA GLU A 26 -12.71 -7.93 -11.85
C GLU A 26 -12.09 -8.82 -10.76
N ILE A 27 -10.85 -9.26 -10.95
CA ILE A 27 -10.20 -10.26 -10.08
C ILE A 27 -9.05 -9.65 -9.26
N ILE A 28 -8.18 -8.86 -9.90
CA ILE A 28 -6.96 -8.35 -9.27
C ILE A 28 -7.24 -7.07 -8.46
N HIS A 29 -7.84 -6.06 -9.11
CA HIS A 29 -8.06 -4.73 -8.50
C HIS A 29 -8.83 -4.73 -7.17
N PRO A 30 -9.78 -5.65 -6.89
CA PRO A 30 -10.44 -5.68 -5.59
C PRO A 30 -9.47 -5.93 -4.42
N ASN A 31 -8.37 -6.65 -4.65
CA ASN A 31 -7.42 -7.08 -3.62
C ASN A 31 -6.03 -6.45 -3.73
N PHE A 32 -5.73 -5.80 -4.86
CA PHE A 32 -4.43 -5.17 -5.12
C PHE A 32 -4.63 -3.77 -5.69
N ASP A 33 -3.73 -2.84 -5.35
CA ASP A 33 -3.61 -1.60 -6.10
C ASP A 33 -3.04 -1.89 -7.49
N LEU A 34 -3.60 -1.25 -8.51
CA LEU A 34 -3.06 -1.28 -9.87
C LEU A 34 -2.33 0.02 -10.12
N THR A 35 -1.01 -0.02 -10.15
CA THR A 35 -0.15 1.14 -10.32
C THR A 35 0.59 1.07 -11.64
N PRO A 36 0.95 2.22 -12.24
CA PRO A 36 1.97 2.19 -13.27
C PRO A 36 3.32 1.94 -12.59
N GLU A 37 4.04 0.94 -13.07
CA GLU A 37 5.49 0.87 -12.93
C GLU A 37 6.11 1.58 -14.15
N MET A 38 5.65 2.85 -14.28
CA MET A 38 5.82 3.89 -15.32
C MET A 38 5.84 3.34 -16.75
N LEU A 39 6.26 4.15 -17.74
CA LEU A 39 5.72 3.96 -19.09
C LEU A 39 6.25 2.71 -19.77
N THR A 40 7.51 2.34 -19.53
CA THR A 40 8.06 1.13 -20.18
C THR A 40 8.78 0.17 -19.24
N HIS A 41 9.05 0.56 -18.00
CA HIS A 41 10.00 -0.09 -17.08
C HIS A 41 11.43 -0.19 -17.63
N THR A 42 11.68 0.46 -18.76
CA THR A 42 12.91 0.35 -19.53
C THR A 42 13.34 1.73 -20.01
N ARG A 43 13.33 2.02 -21.31
CA ARG A 43 13.76 3.31 -21.84
C ARG A 43 12.69 4.38 -21.58
N VAL A 44 13.15 5.58 -21.28
CA VAL A 44 12.31 6.77 -21.14
C VAL A 44 11.63 7.06 -22.48
N VAL A 45 10.41 7.58 -22.41
CA VAL A 45 9.60 7.93 -23.58
C VAL A 45 9.63 9.44 -23.76
N ASP A 46 9.98 9.92 -24.94
CA ASP A 46 9.70 11.30 -25.29
C ASP A 46 8.19 11.47 -25.48
N LEU A 47 7.52 12.21 -24.59
CA LEU A 47 6.06 12.33 -24.57
C LEU A 47 5.49 13.08 -25.78
N LYS A 48 6.32 13.84 -26.52
CA LYS A 48 5.89 14.59 -27.70
C LYS A 48 5.86 13.68 -28.93
N THR A 49 6.90 12.87 -29.09
CA THR A 49 7.11 12.02 -30.26
C THR A 49 6.69 10.56 -30.04
N TRP A 50 6.49 10.16 -28.79
CA TRP A 50 6.26 8.78 -28.35
C TRP A 50 7.36 7.80 -28.77
N GLN A 51 8.59 8.30 -28.95
CA GLN A 51 9.78 7.49 -29.22
C GLN A 51 10.55 7.20 -27.92
N LEU A 52 11.26 6.09 -27.90
CA LEU A 52 12.18 5.77 -26.80
C LEU A 52 13.43 6.66 -26.91
N THR A 53 13.88 7.21 -25.79
CA THR A 53 15.18 7.88 -25.70
C THR A 53 16.27 6.87 -25.38
N GLU A 54 17.52 7.32 -25.24
CA GLU A 54 18.62 6.48 -24.78
C GLU A 54 18.69 6.35 -23.24
N GLU A 55 17.94 7.16 -22.49
CA GLU A 55 17.92 7.11 -21.02
C GLU A 55 17.06 5.93 -20.54
N TRP A 56 17.52 5.21 -19.51
CA TRP A 56 16.76 4.14 -18.87
C TRP A 56 16.04 4.69 -17.62
N GLU A 57 14.75 4.39 -17.51
CA GLU A 57 13.89 4.75 -16.38
C GLU A 57 14.46 4.21 -15.06
N GLN A 58 15.04 3.01 -15.08
CA GLN A 58 15.53 2.32 -13.89
C GLN A 58 16.84 2.86 -13.32
N GLY A 59 17.71 3.39 -14.19
CA GLY A 59 19.13 3.62 -13.89
C GLY A 59 19.59 5.06 -14.06
N GLU A 60 19.23 5.71 -15.17
CA GLU A 60 19.64 7.10 -15.45
C GLU A 60 18.60 8.11 -14.91
N TRP A 61 17.32 7.75 -14.89
CA TRP A 61 16.24 8.63 -14.40
C TRP A 61 16.09 8.62 -12.86
N VAL A 62 17.20 8.60 -12.14
CA VAL A 62 17.24 8.64 -10.67
C VAL A 62 16.96 10.02 -10.09
N ASP A 63 17.15 11.09 -10.88
CA ASP A 63 16.96 12.47 -10.46
C ASP A 63 16.46 13.43 -11.57
N PRO A 64 15.44 13.05 -12.37
CA PRO A 64 14.99 13.82 -13.52
C PRO A 64 14.50 15.23 -13.14
N PRO A 65 14.48 16.19 -14.09
CA PRO A 65 13.88 17.50 -13.86
C PRO A 65 12.42 17.38 -13.40
N VAL A 66 12.04 18.14 -12.37
CA VAL A 66 10.76 17.95 -11.65
C VAL A 66 9.55 18.17 -12.56
N GLU A 67 9.58 19.17 -13.43
CA GLU A 67 8.47 19.44 -14.35
C GLU A 67 8.26 18.27 -15.31
N LYS A 68 9.36 17.72 -15.85
CA LYS A 68 9.31 16.54 -16.72
C LYS A 68 8.85 15.31 -15.95
N LEU A 69 9.29 15.15 -14.70
CA LEU A 69 8.90 14.05 -13.83
C LEU A 69 7.39 14.03 -13.59
N THR A 70 6.80 15.17 -13.22
CA THR A 70 5.34 15.29 -13.01
C THR A 70 4.56 14.99 -14.29
N GLU A 71 4.97 15.53 -15.43
CA GLU A 71 4.32 15.27 -16.73
C GLU A 71 4.38 13.77 -17.11
N TYR A 72 5.53 13.13 -16.84
CA TYR A 72 5.75 11.71 -17.10
C TYR A 72 4.86 10.82 -16.26
N ILE A 73 4.80 11.07 -14.95
CA ILE A 73 3.95 10.33 -14.02
C ILE A 73 2.47 10.57 -14.33
N THR A 74 2.09 11.83 -14.59
CA THR A 74 0.73 12.20 -15.03
C THR A 74 0.33 11.40 -16.27
N THR A 75 1.21 11.30 -17.26
CA THR A 75 0.97 10.50 -18.47
C THR A 75 0.77 9.03 -18.14
N ALA A 76 1.62 8.43 -17.31
CA ALA A 76 1.50 7.02 -16.93
C ALA A 76 0.17 6.72 -16.22
N MET A 77 -0.23 7.57 -15.27
CA MET A 77 -1.52 7.46 -14.58
C MET A 77 -2.69 7.66 -15.55
N GLN A 78 -2.58 8.60 -16.48
CA GLN A 78 -3.62 8.89 -17.47
C GLN A 78 -3.85 7.71 -18.42
N LEU A 79 -2.79 6.98 -18.83
CA LEU A 79 -2.94 5.78 -19.67
C LEU A 79 -3.75 4.69 -18.95
N LEU A 80 -3.56 4.49 -17.65
CA LEU A 80 -4.39 3.58 -16.85
C LEU A 80 -5.83 4.09 -16.73
N LYS A 81 -6.02 5.40 -16.51
CA LYS A 81 -7.35 6.00 -16.43
C LYS A 81 -8.13 5.85 -17.74
N ASN A 82 -7.46 5.99 -18.89
CA ASN A 82 -8.06 5.81 -20.23
C ASN A 82 -8.69 4.43 -20.39
N VAL A 83 -8.12 3.40 -19.76
CA VAL A 83 -8.66 2.05 -19.76
C VAL A 83 -9.53 1.76 -18.54
N GLY A 84 -9.99 2.77 -17.80
CA GLY A 84 -10.90 2.63 -16.67
C GLY A 84 -10.25 2.08 -15.41
N ILE A 85 -8.95 2.35 -15.20
CA ILE A 85 -8.22 2.03 -13.96
C ILE A 85 -7.79 3.35 -13.32
N ALA A 86 -8.51 3.79 -12.28
CA ALA A 86 -8.12 4.94 -11.47
C ALA A 86 -7.12 4.47 -10.41
N CYS A 87 -5.83 4.53 -10.72
CA CYS A 87 -4.76 4.10 -9.80
C CYS A 87 -4.64 5.00 -8.56
N ASP A 88 -4.37 4.37 -7.41
CA ASP A 88 -4.22 5.03 -6.11
C ASP A 88 -2.78 5.49 -5.81
N GLY A 89 -1.85 5.25 -6.73
CA GLY A 89 -0.44 5.53 -6.53
C GLY A 89 0.41 5.04 -7.70
N VAL A 90 1.73 4.93 -7.46
CA VAL A 90 2.71 4.46 -8.44
C VAL A 90 3.68 3.44 -7.83
N THR A 91 4.29 2.61 -8.68
CA THR A 91 5.45 1.79 -8.30
C THR A 91 6.66 2.32 -9.06
N SER A 92 7.77 2.60 -8.38
CA SER A 92 9.01 3.06 -9.04
C SER A 92 9.79 1.86 -9.62
N PRO A 93 10.43 1.99 -10.80
CA PRO A 93 11.20 0.96 -11.47
C PRO A 93 12.67 1.06 -10.98
N GLY A 94 13.18 0.12 -10.21
CA GLY A 94 14.57 0.25 -9.71
C GLY A 94 14.81 1.58 -8.97
N ALA A 95 15.59 2.51 -9.53
CA ALA A 95 16.01 3.73 -8.85
C ALA A 95 15.35 5.05 -9.33
N PHE A 96 14.29 5.00 -10.14
CA PHE A 96 13.61 6.21 -10.65
C PHE A 96 13.23 7.20 -9.55
N GLY A 97 13.67 8.46 -9.69
CA GLY A 97 13.41 9.51 -8.70
C GLY A 97 14.06 9.32 -7.33
N LYS A 98 14.83 8.24 -7.11
CA LYS A 98 15.36 7.85 -5.79
C LYS A 98 16.30 8.89 -5.17
N ARG A 99 17.05 9.65 -5.97
CA ARG A 99 17.97 10.68 -5.46
C ARG A 99 17.28 12.00 -5.14
N LYS A 100 15.99 12.15 -5.48
CA LYS A 100 15.17 13.34 -5.21
C LYS A 100 13.78 12.92 -4.70
N GLU A 101 13.73 12.02 -3.72
CA GLU A 101 12.49 11.38 -3.26
C GLU A 101 11.41 12.37 -2.82
N GLU A 102 11.76 13.46 -2.15
CA GLU A 102 10.77 14.48 -1.77
C GLU A 102 10.11 15.13 -3.00
N ALA A 103 10.90 15.46 -4.03
CA ALA A 103 10.38 16.02 -5.27
C ALA A 103 9.60 14.98 -6.08
N TYR A 104 10.04 13.72 -6.06
CA TYR A 104 9.30 12.60 -6.63
C TYR A 104 7.94 12.42 -5.94
N ALA A 105 7.90 12.43 -4.60
CA ALA A 105 6.66 12.36 -3.84
C ALA A 105 5.71 13.52 -4.19
N ARG A 106 6.25 14.74 -4.37
CA ARG A 106 5.45 15.88 -4.84
C ARG A 106 4.88 15.64 -6.24
N ALA A 107 5.70 15.16 -7.17
CA ALA A 107 5.28 14.90 -8.54
C ALA A 107 4.19 13.82 -8.63
N VAL A 108 4.30 12.74 -7.84
CA VAL A 108 3.25 11.71 -7.73
C VAL A 108 1.96 12.29 -7.15
N LEU A 109 2.05 13.12 -6.10
CA LEU A 109 0.89 13.76 -5.51
C LEU A 109 0.15 14.67 -6.50
N ASP A 110 0.89 15.50 -7.23
CA ASP A 110 0.31 16.39 -8.24
C ASP A 110 -0.34 15.62 -9.39
N ALA A 111 0.33 14.57 -9.89
CA ALA A 111 -0.22 13.69 -10.92
C ALA A 111 -1.50 12.99 -10.44
N ALA A 112 -1.52 12.47 -9.21
CA ALA A 112 -2.69 11.81 -8.64
C ALA A 112 -3.88 12.76 -8.46
N MET A 113 -3.62 14.01 -8.05
CA MET A 113 -4.61 15.07 -7.98
C MET A 113 -5.15 15.42 -9.38
N ALA A 114 -4.26 15.62 -10.35
CA ALA A 114 -4.64 16.02 -11.71
C ALA A 114 -5.43 14.93 -12.44
N VAL A 115 -5.00 13.67 -12.34
CA VAL A 115 -5.58 12.56 -13.10
C VAL A 115 -6.79 11.97 -12.37
N ASN A 116 -6.68 11.67 -11.07
CA ASN A 116 -7.68 10.90 -10.34
C ASN A 116 -8.40 11.70 -9.24
N ASN A 117 -8.06 12.99 -9.05
CA ASN A 117 -8.52 13.78 -7.90
C ASN A 117 -8.30 13.04 -6.56
N ASN A 118 -7.16 12.36 -6.45
CA ASN A 118 -6.80 11.58 -5.26
C ASN A 118 -5.85 12.40 -4.37
N PRO A 119 -6.31 12.94 -3.23
CA PRO A 119 -5.49 13.75 -2.32
C PRO A 119 -4.58 12.92 -1.41
N ARG A 120 -4.74 11.60 -1.41
CA ARG A 120 -4.05 10.67 -0.50
C ARG A 120 -3.47 9.48 -1.28
N PRO A 121 -2.61 9.72 -2.28
CA PRO A 121 -1.96 8.65 -3.01
C PRO A 121 -0.82 8.02 -2.20
N PHE A 122 -0.24 6.97 -2.77
CA PHE A 122 1.01 6.39 -2.30
C PHE A 122 2.03 6.25 -3.44
N TYR A 123 3.28 5.96 -3.08
CA TYR A 123 4.26 5.40 -4.01
C TYR A 123 5.03 4.26 -3.35
N PHE A 124 5.48 3.30 -4.15
CA PHE A 124 6.44 2.29 -3.74
C PHE A 124 7.80 2.58 -4.38
N LEU A 125 8.88 2.64 -3.59
CA LEU A 125 10.22 2.96 -4.08
C LEU A 125 11.34 2.11 -3.45
N HIS A 126 11.22 1.76 -2.17
CA HIS A 126 12.33 1.17 -1.43
C HIS A 126 12.09 -0.29 -1.08
N LEU A 127 13.15 -1.09 -1.20
CA LEU A 127 13.28 -2.41 -0.61
C LEU A 127 14.31 -2.32 0.51
N ASP A 128 13.89 -2.53 1.75
CA ASP A 128 14.77 -2.49 2.92
C ASP A 128 14.75 -3.84 3.66
N THR A 129 15.87 -4.55 3.56
CA THR A 129 16.07 -5.85 4.21
C THR A 129 16.67 -5.73 5.60
N ASP A 130 17.21 -4.56 5.95
CA ASP A 130 18.10 -4.40 7.09
C ASP A 130 17.40 -3.64 8.24
N LYS A 131 16.63 -2.60 7.90
CA LYS A 131 15.92 -1.76 8.87
C LYS A 131 14.45 -2.14 8.94
N MET A 132 13.83 -1.95 10.10
CA MET A 132 12.37 -2.14 10.21
C MET A 132 11.63 -1.19 9.26
N PRO A 133 10.58 -1.66 8.57
CA PRO A 133 9.86 -0.83 7.62
C PRO A 133 9.18 0.32 8.35
N SER A 134 9.15 1.47 7.70
CA SER A 134 8.38 2.66 8.09
C SER A 134 7.48 3.08 6.94
N ILE A 135 6.47 3.90 7.22
CA ILE A 135 5.61 4.51 6.20
C ILE A 135 5.78 6.04 6.25
N PRO A 136 6.83 6.60 5.63
CA PRO A 136 7.03 8.05 5.59
C PRO A 136 5.85 8.77 4.96
N ILE A 137 5.41 9.86 5.58
CA ILE A 137 4.37 10.75 5.05
C ILE A 137 5.01 12.07 4.61
N TRP A 138 4.77 12.45 3.35
CA TRP A 138 5.30 13.67 2.74
C TRP A 138 4.20 14.66 2.39
N HIS A 139 4.57 15.93 2.25
CA HIS A 139 3.73 17.03 1.74
C HIS A 139 2.38 17.17 2.47
N ALA A 140 2.36 16.87 3.77
CA ALA A 140 1.15 16.90 4.57
C ALA A 140 0.58 18.32 4.71
N GLN A 141 -0.65 18.51 4.23
CA GLN A 141 -1.50 19.68 4.46
C GLN A 141 -2.73 19.19 5.23
N LYS A 142 -2.61 19.20 6.57
CA LYS A 142 -3.60 18.58 7.47
C LYS A 142 -5.01 19.14 7.29
N ASP A 143 -5.12 20.45 7.13
CA ASP A 143 -6.36 21.19 6.94
C ASP A 143 -7.11 20.82 5.65
N LYS A 144 -6.39 20.35 4.64
CA LYS A 144 -6.95 19.97 3.33
C LYS A 144 -7.10 18.46 3.14
N GLY A 145 -6.60 17.65 4.07
CA GLY A 145 -6.58 16.19 3.92
C GLY A 145 -5.69 15.70 2.78
N ILE A 146 -4.64 16.45 2.47
CA ILE A 146 -3.70 16.16 1.39
C ILE A 146 -2.39 15.67 1.99
N ALA A 147 -1.91 14.51 1.57
CA ALA A 147 -0.60 13.96 1.91
C ALA A 147 -0.26 12.80 0.96
N ILE A 148 0.99 12.35 0.93
CA ILE A 148 1.41 11.16 0.19
C ILE A 148 2.24 10.23 1.06
N ALA A 149 1.97 8.92 0.97
CA ALA A 149 2.69 7.89 1.72
C ALA A 149 3.76 7.21 0.87
N SER A 150 4.94 7.00 1.45
CA SER A 150 5.99 6.13 0.92
C SER A 150 5.80 4.72 1.46
N ILE A 151 5.61 3.75 0.57
CA ILE A 151 5.46 2.34 0.89
C ILE A 151 6.82 1.66 0.68
N VAL A 152 7.29 1.01 1.74
CA VAL A 152 8.61 0.36 1.78
C VAL A 152 8.41 -1.14 1.93
N SER A 153 9.08 -1.93 1.08
CA SER A 153 9.10 -3.37 1.28
C SER A 153 9.97 -3.73 2.47
N CYS A 154 9.47 -4.65 3.27
CA CYS A 154 10.19 -5.17 4.42
C CYS A 154 11.15 -6.32 4.06
N ALA A 155 11.16 -6.77 2.81
CA ALA A 155 11.92 -7.93 2.34
C ALA A 155 12.58 -7.62 0.99
N GLY A 156 13.55 -8.45 0.61
CA GLY A 156 14.09 -8.43 -0.74
C GLY A 156 13.15 -9.15 -1.71
N ASP A 157 13.45 -9.03 -3.00
CA ASP A 157 12.79 -9.85 -4.02
C ASP A 157 13.34 -11.28 -4.01
N TRP A 158 12.96 -12.03 -2.98
CA TRP A 158 13.38 -13.40 -2.76
C TRP A 158 12.38 -14.43 -3.32
N PHE A 159 11.49 -13.98 -4.21
CA PHE A 159 10.72 -14.88 -5.07
C PHE A 159 11.49 -15.23 -6.35
N GLY A 160 12.68 -14.66 -6.54
CA GLY A 160 13.59 -14.98 -7.65
C GLY A 160 13.78 -13.83 -8.63
N ALA A 161 13.28 -12.62 -8.33
CA ALA A 161 13.48 -11.38 -9.07
C ALA A 161 13.38 -11.51 -10.60
N THR A 162 14.51 -11.70 -11.29
CA THR A 162 14.56 -11.87 -12.76
C THR A 162 14.00 -13.20 -13.26
N GLY A 163 13.66 -14.12 -12.34
CA GLY A 163 13.28 -15.51 -12.61
C GLY A 163 14.41 -16.51 -12.39
N TRP A 164 15.64 -16.03 -12.22
CA TRP A 164 16.84 -16.85 -12.01
C TRP A 164 17.55 -16.58 -10.67
N ASP A 165 17.12 -15.54 -9.96
CA ASP A 165 17.70 -15.18 -8.68
C ASP A 165 17.22 -16.12 -7.56
N LYS A 166 17.75 -15.91 -6.36
CA LYS A 166 17.44 -16.73 -5.20
C LYS A 166 15.92 -16.70 -4.90
N SER A 167 15.31 -17.88 -4.94
CA SER A 167 13.95 -18.12 -4.43
C SER A 167 14.02 -18.97 -3.17
N ASP A 168 13.65 -18.41 -2.01
CA ASP A 168 13.81 -19.10 -0.73
C ASP A 168 12.79 -18.63 0.30
N ALA A 169 11.91 -19.54 0.73
CA ALA A 169 10.87 -19.26 1.71
C ALA A 169 11.45 -18.93 3.10
N ASP A 170 12.61 -19.48 3.46
CA ASP A 170 13.22 -19.28 4.79
C ASP A 170 13.75 -17.85 4.97
N LEU A 171 14.02 -17.12 3.88
CA LEU A 171 14.34 -15.70 3.96
C LEU A 171 13.15 -14.87 4.45
N PHE A 172 11.93 -15.25 4.05
CA PHE A 172 10.70 -14.59 4.50
C PHE A 172 10.29 -15.09 5.89
N ILE A 173 10.08 -16.39 6.04
CA ILE A 173 9.59 -17.02 7.26
C ILE A 173 10.09 -18.47 7.28
N THR A 174 10.88 -18.84 8.28
CA THR A 174 11.42 -20.21 8.39
C THR A 174 10.33 -21.22 8.71
N ARG A 175 10.62 -22.51 8.48
CA ARG A 175 9.67 -23.62 8.72
C ARG A 175 9.15 -23.71 10.16
N ASP A 176 9.96 -23.32 11.15
CA ASP A 176 9.58 -23.26 12.56
C ASP A 176 8.78 -22.00 12.92
N LEU A 177 8.55 -21.10 11.95
CA LEU A 177 7.80 -19.85 12.04
C LEU A 177 8.44 -18.77 12.94
N GLN A 178 9.67 -18.99 13.41
CA GLN A 178 10.35 -18.08 14.35
C GLN A 178 11.38 -17.16 13.67
N GLY A 179 11.99 -17.62 12.58
CA GLY A 179 13.04 -16.94 11.84
C GLY A 179 12.58 -16.39 10.49
N GLY A 180 13.54 -15.84 9.75
CA GLY A 180 13.27 -15.07 8.55
C GLY A 180 12.85 -13.63 8.89
N ARG A 181 12.57 -12.85 7.84
CA ARG A 181 12.33 -11.42 7.96
C ARG A 181 10.94 -11.07 8.48
N VAL A 182 9.92 -11.79 8.04
CA VAL A 182 8.50 -11.46 8.28
C VAL A 182 8.11 -11.60 9.76
N PRO A 183 8.45 -12.69 10.49
CA PRO A 183 8.09 -12.78 11.91
C PRO A 183 8.67 -11.65 12.77
N ALA A 184 9.88 -11.17 12.45
CA ALA A 184 10.51 -10.07 13.16
C ALA A 184 9.75 -8.74 12.99
N VAL A 185 9.22 -8.49 11.79
CA VAL A 185 8.43 -7.29 11.47
C VAL A 185 7.02 -7.41 12.08
N LEU A 186 6.38 -8.57 11.96
CA LEU A 186 5.05 -8.82 12.55
C LEU A 186 5.07 -8.71 14.09
N LYS A 187 6.14 -9.14 14.75
CA LYS A 187 6.30 -8.96 16.20
C LYS A 187 6.32 -7.49 16.64
N LYS A 188 6.64 -6.57 15.72
CA LYS A 188 6.61 -5.12 15.94
C LYS A 188 5.29 -4.47 15.50
N GLU A 189 4.32 -5.27 15.04
CA GLU A 189 3.03 -4.80 14.52
C GLU A 189 3.20 -3.76 13.39
N LEU A 190 4.20 -3.99 12.52
CA LEU A 190 4.51 -3.13 11.37
C LEU A 190 4.03 -3.75 10.04
N PRO A 191 3.73 -2.93 9.02
CA PRO A 191 3.35 -3.41 7.69
C PRO A 191 4.41 -4.33 7.07
N CYS A 192 3.97 -5.48 6.56
CA CYS A 192 4.82 -6.45 5.88
C CYS A 192 4.54 -6.46 4.38
N VAL A 193 5.15 -5.52 3.63
CA VAL A 193 5.03 -5.47 2.17
C VAL A 193 6.09 -6.36 1.53
N LEU A 194 5.65 -7.34 0.74
CA LEU A 194 6.51 -8.30 0.02
C LEU A 194 6.52 -7.97 -1.47
N VAL A 195 7.67 -8.16 -2.13
CA VAL A 195 7.88 -7.81 -3.54
C VAL A 195 8.24 -9.05 -4.34
N GLY A 196 7.67 -9.17 -5.53
CA GLY A 196 8.08 -10.13 -6.54
C GLY A 196 7.63 -9.66 -7.93
N HIS A 197 8.38 -10.05 -8.96
CA HIS A 197 8.05 -9.71 -10.34
C HIS A 197 7.32 -10.85 -11.05
N TRP A 198 6.44 -10.52 -11.99
CA TRP A 198 5.67 -11.52 -12.73
C TRP A 198 6.52 -12.64 -13.36
N PRO A 199 7.69 -12.37 -13.98
CA PRO A 199 8.54 -13.42 -14.52
C PRO A 199 8.96 -14.47 -13.49
N CYS A 200 9.21 -14.11 -12.22
CA CYS A 200 9.65 -15.08 -11.21
C CYS A 200 8.54 -16.07 -10.81
N PHE A 201 7.27 -15.69 -11.00
CA PHE A 201 6.13 -16.58 -10.72
C PHE A 201 5.83 -17.55 -11.88
N TYR A 202 6.12 -17.18 -13.13
CA TYR A 202 5.69 -17.94 -14.31
C TYR A 202 6.81 -18.65 -15.07
N THR A 203 8.06 -18.23 -14.91
CA THR A 203 9.22 -18.86 -15.56
C THR A 203 9.79 -20.02 -14.73
N ASN A 204 10.69 -20.81 -15.32
CA ASN A 204 11.54 -21.79 -14.62
C ASN A 204 10.80 -22.77 -13.70
N GLY A 205 9.70 -23.35 -14.21
CA GLY A 205 8.90 -24.29 -13.43
C GLY A 205 8.18 -23.65 -12.23
N GLN A 206 7.99 -22.33 -12.28
CA GLN A 206 7.22 -21.53 -11.33
C GLN A 206 7.78 -21.60 -9.90
N ILE A 207 9.12 -21.61 -9.76
CA ILE A 207 9.77 -21.73 -8.45
C ILE A 207 9.35 -20.57 -7.54
N GLY A 208 9.34 -19.33 -8.03
CA GLY A 208 8.88 -18.19 -7.24
C GLY A 208 7.45 -18.35 -6.75
N PHE A 209 6.55 -18.91 -7.57
CA PHE A 209 5.17 -19.14 -7.17
C PHE A 209 5.04 -20.28 -6.14
N LYS A 210 5.89 -21.30 -6.23
CA LYS A 210 5.99 -22.33 -5.19
C LYS A 210 6.46 -21.74 -3.87
N VAL A 211 7.45 -20.85 -3.89
CA VAL A 211 7.91 -20.13 -2.70
C VAL A 211 6.81 -19.23 -2.14
N LEU A 212 6.07 -18.49 -2.97
CA LEU A 212 4.93 -17.69 -2.52
C LEU A 212 3.87 -18.54 -1.79
N LYS A 213 3.52 -19.71 -2.35
CA LYS A 213 2.58 -20.64 -1.71
C LYS A 213 3.08 -21.14 -0.36
N GLU A 214 4.37 -21.46 -0.27
CA GLU A 214 4.99 -21.91 0.98
C GLU A 214 4.99 -20.80 2.03
N VAL A 215 5.37 -19.56 1.66
CA VAL A 215 5.31 -18.40 2.55
C VAL A 215 3.88 -18.15 3.03
N LYS A 216 2.89 -18.21 2.13
CA LYS A 216 1.47 -18.06 2.49
C LYS A 216 1.02 -19.16 3.47
N SER A 217 1.39 -20.42 3.22
CA SER A 217 1.07 -21.53 4.12
C SER A 217 1.68 -21.34 5.50
N ARG A 218 2.91 -20.82 5.58
CA ARG A 218 3.58 -20.53 6.85
C ARG A 218 2.95 -19.34 7.58
N LEU A 219 2.50 -18.31 6.85
CA LEU A 219 1.74 -17.20 7.44
C LEU A 219 0.40 -17.68 8.02
N ASP A 220 -0.31 -18.57 7.33
CA ASP A 220 -1.54 -19.17 7.84
C ASP A 220 -1.29 -20.03 9.10
N ALA A 221 -0.15 -20.72 9.16
CA ALA A 221 0.26 -21.45 10.36
C ALA A 221 0.74 -20.53 11.52
N TYR A 222 1.32 -19.37 11.19
CA TYR A 222 1.79 -18.37 12.15
C TYR A 222 0.63 -17.62 12.83
N ASP A 223 -0.46 -17.42 12.09
CA ASP A 223 -1.67 -16.72 12.53
C ASP A 223 -2.96 -17.51 12.22
N PRO A 224 -3.13 -18.71 12.81
CA PRO A 224 -4.20 -19.64 12.43
C PRO A 224 -5.60 -19.15 12.79
N ASP A 225 -5.71 -18.21 13.74
CA ASP A 225 -6.98 -17.60 14.18
C ASP A 225 -7.19 -16.19 13.65
N LYS A 226 -6.26 -15.69 12.80
CA LYS A 226 -6.30 -14.37 12.15
C LYS A 226 -6.38 -13.22 13.15
N THR A 227 -5.63 -13.31 14.24
CA THR A 227 -5.61 -12.31 15.31
C THR A 227 -4.40 -11.37 15.22
N LYS A 228 -3.42 -11.68 14.37
CA LYS A 228 -2.17 -10.93 14.25
C LYS A 228 -2.02 -10.19 12.93
N THR A 229 -2.66 -10.67 11.86
CA THR A 229 -2.44 -10.18 10.50
C THR A 229 -3.75 -9.88 9.79
N ILE A 230 -3.71 -8.83 8.97
CA ILE A 230 -4.76 -8.48 8.02
C ILE A 230 -4.11 -8.20 6.66
N TRP A 231 -4.78 -8.59 5.58
CA TRP A 231 -4.34 -8.25 4.22
C TRP A 231 -4.93 -6.90 3.84
N MET A 232 -4.06 -6.00 3.41
CA MET A 232 -4.41 -4.65 2.99
C MET A 232 -3.71 -4.33 1.69
N LYS A 233 -4.35 -3.48 0.88
CA LYS A 233 -3.72 -2.78 -0.23
C LYS A 233 -2.66 -1.80 0.30
N ASN A 234 -1.70 -1.45 -0.55
CA ASN A 234 -0.69 -0.44 -0.23
C ASN A 234 -1.34 0.94 0.01
N SER A 235 -2.37 1.26 -0.76
CA SER A 235 -3.16 2.48 -0.57
C SER A 235 -3.89 2.51 0.79
N GLU A 236 -4.40 1.37 1.23
CA GLU A 236 -5.06 1.23 2.54
C GLU A 236 -4.06 1.39 3.68
N ILE A 237 -2.87 0.77 3.58
CA ILE A 237 -1.77 0.96 4.54
C ILE A 237 -1.39 2.44 4.62
N GLY A 238 -1.15 3.09 3.47
CA GLY A 238 -0.79 4.50 3.41
C GLY A 238 -1.85 5.42 4.04
N ARG A 239 -3.14 5.20 3.72
CA ARG A 239 -4.26 5.98 4.28
C ARG A 239 -4.42 5.78 5.78
N TYR A 240 -4.30 4.54 6.25
CA TYR A 240 -4.33 4.25 7.68
C TYR A 240 -3.21 4.97 8.42
N TRP A 241 -2.01 4.98 7.85
CA TRP A 241 -0.86 5.66 8.44
C TRP A 241 -1.03 7.18 8.47
N MET A 242 -1.56 7.78 7.40
CA MET A 242 -1.92 9.20 7.39
C MET A 242 -2.96 9.52 8.48
N ALA A 243 -4.01 8.71 8.63
CA ALA A 243 -5.00 8.89 9.69
C ALA A 243 -4.36 8.77 11.08
N ARG A 244 -3.47 7.79 11.27
CA ARG A 244 -2.76 7.56 12.53
C ARG A 244 -1.87 8.72 12.94
N GLU A 245 -1.12 9.29 11.99
CA GLU A 245 -0.13 10.35 12.28
C GLU A 245 -0.71 11.77 12.23
N LEU A 246 -1.74 11.99 11.41
CA LEU A 246 -2.24 13.33 11.09
C LEU A 246 -3.63 13.63 11.67
N SER A 247 -4.27 12.71 12.40
CA SER A 247 -5.51 13.02 13.13
C SER A 247 -5.19 13.73 14.45
N ASP A 248 -5.97 14.75 14.81
CA ASP A 248 -5.88 15.41 16.09
C ASP A 248 -6.74 14.67 17.12
N ILE A 249 -6.12 14.19 18.20
CA ILE A 249 -6.81 13.45 19.26
C ILE A 249 -6.67 14.23 20.57
N ALA A 250 -7.81 14.59 21.16
CA ALA A 250 -7.88 15.31 22.43
C ALA A 250 -8.80 14.59 23.42
N VAL A 251 -8.47 14.67 24.72
CA VAL A 251 -9.31 14.16 25.80
C VAL A 251 -9.93 15.35 26.54
N GLU A 252 -11.25 15.53 26.43
CA GLU A 252 -11.99 16.65 27.00
C GLU A 252 -13.16 16.14 27.84
N LYS A 253 -13.23 16.53 29.12
CA LYS A 253 -14.38 16.22 30.02
C LYS A 253 -14.79 14.74 30.05
N GLY A 254 -13.81 13.82 29.92
CA GLY A 254 -14.06 12.37 29.91
C GLY A 254 -14.53 11.81 28.57
N GLN A 255 -14.51 12.60 27.50
CA GLN A 255 -14.72 12.17 26.11
C GLN A 255 -13.42 12.32 25.32
N ILE A 256 -13.21 11.44 24.34
CA ILE A 256 -12.10 11.54 23.39
C ILE A 256 -12.68 12.14 22.11
N LYS A 257 -12.12 13.26 21.66
CA LYS A 257 -12.46 13.89 20.39
C LYS A 257 -11.35 13.64 19.39
N ILE A 258 -11.73 13.21 18.21
CA ILE A 258 -10.84 12.98 17.09
C ILE A 258 -11.29 13.89 15.96
N ASN A 259 -10.43 14.77 15.48
CA ASN A 259 -10.70 15.58 14.30
C ASN A 259 -9.72 15.19 13.21
N THR A 260 -10.22 14.84 12.02
CA THR A 260 -9.35 14.40 10.93
C THR A 260 -9.83 14.84 9.55
N GLN A 261 -8.89 15.08 8.65
CA GLN A 261 -9.13 15.17 7.20
C GLN A 261 -8.65 13.90 6.47
N PHE A 262 -8.26 12.86 7.21
CA PHE A 262 -7.74 11.59 6.72
C PHE A 262 -8.62 10.46 7.25
N PRO A 263 -9.75 10.15 6.58
CA PRO A 263 -10.61 9.06 7.00
C PRO A 263 -9.90 7.71 6.81
N ALA A 264 -10.21 6.77 7.68
CA ALA A 264 -9.68 5.41 7.64
C ALA A 264 -10.74 4.41 8.13
N THR A 265 -10.81 3.26 7.46
CA THR A 265 -11.59 2.11 7.93
C THR A 265 -10.81 1.37 9.01
N ASP A 266 -11.52 0.66 9.88
CA ASP A 266 -10.90 -0.16 10.94
C ASP A 266 -9.88 0.61 11.81
N PHE A 267 -10.09 1.91 12.02
CA PHE A 267 -9.23 2.73 12.86
C PHE A 267 -9.31 2.27 14.32
N THR A 268 -8.14 2.07 14.95
CA THR A 268 -8.07 1.54 16.31
C THR A 268 -7.50 2.53 17.32
N LEU A 269 -8.07 2.53 18.53
CA LEU A 269 -7.50 3.19 19.70
C LEU A 269 -7.27 2.19 20.84
N SER A 270 -6.21 2.43 21.62
CA SER A 270 -5.97 1.77 22.90
C SER A 270 -6.20 2.77 24.02
N LEU A 271 -7.03 2.41 24.98
CA LEU A 271 -7.40 3.22 26.14
C LEU A 271 -6.91 2.55 27.42
N ASP A 272 -6.25 3.30 28.30
CA ASP A 272 -5.78 2.81 29.60
C ASP A 272 -6.88 2.83 30.68
N ALA A 273 -8.08 2.35 30.31
CA ALA A 273 -9.20 2.16 31.21
C ALA A 273 -10.10 1.03 30.72
N PRO A 274 -10.62 0.17 31.63
CA PRO A 274 -11.67 -0.78 31.27
C PRO A 274 -12.99 -0.04 31.04
N ALA A 275 -13.72 -0.41 29.99
CA ALA A 275 -15.02 0.15 29.67
C ALA A 275 -16.10 -0.94 29.68
N LYS A 276 -17.28 -0.63 30.23
CA LYS A 276 -18.50 -1.43 30.06
C LYS A 276 -19.25 -1.06 28.79
N ARG A 277 -19.08 0.18 28.33
CA ARG A 277 -19.79 0.73 27.17
C ARG A 277 -18.90 1.72 26.43
N ILE A 278 -18.91 1.64 25.09
CA ILE A 278 -18.24 2.59 24.20
C ILE A 278 -19.24 3.06 23.15
N VAL A 279 -19.30 4.37 22.93
CA VAL A 279 -20.04 4.99 21.83
C VAL A 279 -19.06 5.78 20.98
N ALA A 280 -18.97 5.48 19.68
CA ALA A 280 -18.12 6.18 18.71
C ALA A 280 -18.99 6.83 17.64
N GLY A 281 -18.86 8.15 17.45
CA GLY A 281 -19.63 8.89 16.44
C GLY A 281 -21.14 8.72 16.60
N GLY A 282 -21.63 8.64 17.85
CA GLY A 282 -23.04 8.41 18.17
C GLY A 282 -23.54 6.97 18.01
N ARG A 283 -22.67 6.01 17.63
CA ARG A 283 -23.01 4.58 17.52
C ARG A 283 -22.40 3.79 18.66
N GLU A 284 -23.22 2.99 19.32
CA GLU A 284 -22.75 2.07 20.36
C GLU A 284 -21.98 0.91 19.74
N LEU A 285 -20.77 0.67 20.25
CA LEU A 285 -19.91 -0.41 19.77
C LEU A 285 -20.25 -1.71 20.47
N ARG A 286 -20.15 -2.82 19.74
CA ARG A 286 -20.45 -4.15 20.28
C ARG A 286 -19.24 -4.68 21.08
N PRO A 287 -19.42 -5.10 22.34
CA PRO A 287 -18.34 -5.75 23.09
C PRO A 287 -18.01 -7.10 22.45
N VAL A 288 -16.71 -7.40 22.34
CA VAL A 288 -16.20 -8.71 21.94
C VAL A 288 -15.29 -9.28 23.01
N ARG A 289 -15.09 -10.61 22.99
CA ARG A 289 -14.35 -11.34 24.03
C ARG A 289 -12.95 -11.76 23.63
N SER A 290 -12.58 -11.56 22.36
CA SER A 290 -11.26 -11.94 21.85
C SER A 290 -10.87 -11.07 20.66
N ARG A 291 -9.56 -11.00 20.39
CA ARG A 291 -9.00 -10.32 19.21
C ARG A 291 -9.53 -10.85 17.88
N ARG A 292 -9.97 -12.12 17.83
CA ARG A 292 -10.51 -12.74 16.61
C ARG A 292 -11.78 -12.07 16.10
N ASP A 293 -12.56 -11.51 17.02
CA ASP A 293 -13.81 -10.81 16.70
C ASP A 293 -13.63 -9.28 16.67
N PHE A 294 -12.41 -8.79 16.95
CA PHE A 294 -12.08 -7.37 17.00
C PHE A 294 -11.92 -6.80 15.60
N ARG A 295 -12.82 -5.87 15.26
CA ARG A 295 -12.95 -5.20 13.95
C ARG A 295 -13.79 -3.94 14.10
N SER A 296 -13.88 -3.12 13.05
CA SER A 296 -14.73 -1.93 13.04
C SER A 296 -16.14 -2.20 13.60
N GLY A 297 -16.62 -1.32 14.49
CA GLY A 297 -17.89 -1.46 15.19
C GLY A 297 -17.82 -2.24 16.50
N THR A 298 -16.62 -2.54 17.01
CA THR A 298 -16.45 -3.35 18.23
C THR A 298 -15.46 -2.74 19.22
N PHE A 299 -15.53 -3.19 20.47
CA PHE A 299 -14.50 -2.94 21.47
C PHE A 299 -14.17 -4.21 22.26
N LEU A 300 -12.92 -4.30 22.71
CA LEU A 300 -12.35 -5.44 23.43
C LEU A 300 -11.69 -4.94 24.71
N VAL A 301 -12.01 -5.54 25.85
CA VAL A 301 -11.35 -5.25 27.12
C VAL A 301 -10.36 -6.36 27.44
N GLU A 302 -9.07 -6.02 27.57
CA GLU A 302 -8.01 -6.95 28.00
C GLU A 302 -7.32 -6.38 29.25
N GLY A 303 -7.59 -6.99 30.40
CA GLY A 303 -7.03 -6.55 31.67
C GLY A 303 -7.48 -5.12 32.04
N LYS A 304 -6.54 -4.17 32.00
CA LYS A 304 -6.79 -2.76 32.34
C LYS A 304 -7.02 -1.87 31.11
N GLN A 305 -6.93 -2.43 29.91
CA GLN A 305 -7.02 -1.68 28.67
C GLN A 305 -8.31 -1.99 27.92
N THR A 306 -8.82 -0.99 27.20
CA THR A 306 -9.89 -1.16 26.22
C THR A 306 -9.35 -0.81 24.84
N PHE A 307 -9.45 -1.76 23.91
CA PHE A 307 -9.21 -1.55 22.50
C PHE A 307 -10.54 -1.24 21.80
N VAL A 308 -10.53 -0.24 20.94
CA VAL A 308 -11.71 0.25 20.24
C VAL A 308 -11.42 0.26 18.75
N ALA A 309 -12.31 -0.32 17.93
CA ALA A 309 -12.19 -0.34 16.48
C ALA A 309 -13.46 0.22 15.83
N PHE A 310 -13.30 1.18 14.92
CA PHE A 310 -14.38 1.88 14.23
C PHE A 310 -13.87 2.51 12.94
N ASP A 311 -14.77 2.79 12.01
CA ASP A 311 -14.43 3.58 10.83
C ASP A 311 -14.36 5.05 11.25
N LEU A 312 -13.22 5.69 10.99
CA LEU A 312 -12.97 7.09 11.26
C LEU A 312 -13.43 7.92 10.05
N PRO A 313 -14.57 8.63 10.13
CA PRO A 313 -15.04 9.50 9.04
C PRO A 313 -14.22 10.80 8.97
N LEU A 314 -14.44 11.55 7.89
CA LEU A 314 -13.95 12.92 7.76
C LEU A 314 -14.61 13.83 8.83
N GLY A 315 -13.82 14.70 9.46
CA GLY A 315 -14.28 15.67 10.45
C GLY A 315 -14.15 15.18 11.89
N GLU A 316 -15.08 15.61 12.73
CA GLU A 316 -15.08 15.31 14.16
C GLU A 316 -15.76 13.97 14.46
N THR A 317 -15.10 13.14 15.27
CA THR A 317 -15.64 11.93 15.89
C THR A 317 -15.45 12.00 17.40
N ALA A 318 -16.56 11.93 18.14
CA ALA A 318 -16.53 11.82 19.59
C ALA A 318 -16.61 10.35 20.03
N LEU A 319 -15.76 9.97 20.96
CA LEU A 319 -15.77 8.71 21.68
C LEU A 319 -16.17 8.94 23.13
N ALA A 320 -17.27 8.32 23.56
CA ALA A 320 -17.71 8.34 24.95
C ALA A 320 -17.53 6.94 25.56
N LEU A 321 -16.92 6.90 26.74
CA LEU A 321 -16.71 5.67 27.50
C LEU A 321 -17.50 5.70 28.81
N THR A 322 -18.00 4.54 29.22
CA THR A 322 -18.58 4.33 30.56
C THR A 322 -17.86 3.15 31.21
N ALA A 323 -17.30 3.38 32.41
CA ALA A 323 -16.56 2.39 33.19
C ALA A 323 -17.43 1.36 33.92
#